data_AF-A0A438JFZ0-F1
#
_entry.id   AF-A0A438JFZ0-F1
#
_cell.length_a   1.000
_cell.length_b   1.000
_cell.length_c   1.000
_cell.angle_alpha   90.00
_cell.angle_beta   90.00
_cell.angle_gamma   90.00
#
_symmetry.space_group_name_H-M   'P 1'
#
loop_
_entity.id
_entity.type
_entity.pdbx_description
1 polymer ?
#
loop_
_entity_poly.entity_id
_entity_poly.type
_entity_poly.pdbx_seq_one_letter_code
_entity_poly.pdbx_strand_id
1 'polypeptide(L)'
;MELPPGLAIQGEQKVCRLLKSLYGLKQASRQCDSILEIKRLKTFLDAKFTIKDLGPLKCFLGLEVARSKTGISLCQRKYILDILKDTGLTGSKPAAFPMESTLKLSANDTNFYEDPSSYRRLIGRLLYLTLTRPDLAYYVQVLSQFLAKPVVSHHQATIRVLSDWAGCVDTRRNVTGFAIFLGNSLISWKSNKQVTVSRSSAEAEYRALATTTCEIQWLLYALQDLDIKHSQSALLYTDNKSAMSIATNLVQHERTKHIQIDCHLIREKLQQHVIKLFHIPSRLQLIDIFIKPLGSLPFHHTLHKMNIINIHVHLEGGCWSITSHIESMELKRKKERLKIESKLDEKS
;
A
#
# COMPACT_ATOMS: atom_id res chain seq x y z
N MET A 1 -18.31 16.23 -34.34
CA MET A 1 -16.87 16.19 -34.65
C MET A 1 -16.75 16.24 -36.15
N GLU A 2 -15.89 17.09 -36.68
CA GLU A 2 -15.59 17.12 -38.12
C GLU A 2 -14.49 16.11 -38.44
N LEU A 3 -14.44 15.66 -39.70
CA LEU A 3 -13.47 14.66 -40.15
C LEU A 3 -12.17 15.34 -40.62
N PRO A 4 -10.99 14.74 -40.39
CA PRO A 4 -9.73 15.30 -40.86
C PRO A 4 -9.66 15.42 -42.40
N PRO A 5 -9.05 16.47 -42.94
CA PRO A 5 -8.88 16.62 -44.38
C PRO A 5 -8.05 15.47 -44.96
N GLY A 6 -8.53 14.89 -46.07
CA GLY A 6 -7.89 13.77 -46.78
C GLY A 6 -8.61 12.42 -46.67
N LEU A 7 -9.59 12.26 -45.78
CA LEU A 7 -10.34 11.00 -45.63
C LEU A 7 -11.63 10.98 -46.46
N ALA A 8 -11.55 10.53 -47.71
CA ALA A 8 -12.72 10.28 -48.55
C ALA A 8 -13.35 8.91 -48.20
N ILE A 9 -14.63 8.89 -47.81
CA ILE A 9 -15.40 7.66 -47.51
C ILE A 9 -16.54 7.55 -48.52
N GLN A 10 -16.55 6.47 -49.31
CA GLN A 10 -17.71 6.07 -50.12
C GLN A 10 -18.57 5.04 -49.38
N GLY A 11 -19.89 5.26 -49.36
CA GLY A 11 -20.87 4.37 -48.75
C GLY A 11 -21.18 4.70 -47.28
N GLU A 12 -22.46 4.61 -46.93
CA GLU A 12 -23.00 5.09 -45.66
C GLU A 12 -22.67 4.19 -44.45
N GLN A 13 -22.78 4.79 -43.26
CA GLN A 13 -22.76 4.18 -41.91
C GLN A 13 -22.02 2.84 -41.75
N LYS A 14 -20.68 2.90 -41.67
CA LYS A 14 -19.84 1.78 -41.19
C LYS A 14 -19.23 2.11 -39.83
N VAL A 15 -19.49 1.28 -38.84
CA VAL A 15 -18.82 1.36 -37.52
C VAL A 15 -17.42 0.77 -37.65
N CYS A 16 -16.41 1.63 -37.76
CA CYS A 16 -15.01 1.19 -37.86
C CYS A 16 -14.52 0.57 -36.55
N ARG A 17 -14.40 -0.77 -36.50
CA ARG A 17 -13.74 -1.47 -35.39
C ARG A 17 -12.24 -1.16 -35.39
N LEU A 18 -11.79 -0.43 -34.37
CA LEU A 18 -10.38 -0.13 -34.16
C LEU A 18 -9.61 -1.44 -33.88
N LEU A 19 -8.71 -1.84 -34.79
CA LEU A 19 -7.97 -3.11 -34.67
C LEU A 19 -6.79 -3.04 -33.66
N LYS A 20 -6.20 -1.85 -33.47
CA LYS A 20 -5.21 -1.54 -32.42
C LYS A 20 -5.40 -0.10 -31.96
N SER A 21 -5.31 0.18 -30.66
CA SER A 21 -5.37 1.53 -30.11
C SER A 21 -4.00 2.23 -30.16
N LEU A 22 -3.95 3.43 -30.73
CA LEU A 22 -2.71 4.22 -30.85
C LEU A 22 -2.44 5.12 -29.62
N TYR A 23 -3.42 5.33 -28.76
CA TYR A 23 -3.27 5.96 -27.44
C TYR A 23 -4.02 5.13 -26.39
N GLY A 24 -3.51 5.10 -25.16
CA GLY A 24 -4.00 4.24 -24.08
C GLY A 24 -3.36 2.85 -24.10
N LEU A 25 -2.09 2.76 -23.72
CA LEU A 25 -1.28 1.54 -23.73
C LEU A 25 -1.64 0.59 -22.56
N LYS A 26 -2.87 0.08 -22.53
CA LYS A 26 -3.26 -1.09 -21.70
C LYS A 26 -2.99 -2.45 -22.38
N GLN A 27 -2.54 -2.45 -23.64
CA GLN A 27 -2.28 -3.66 -24.44
C GLN A 27 -0.89 -3.72 -25.08
N ALA A 28 0.02 -2.78 -24.76
CA ALA A 28 1.39 -2.79 -25.26
C ALA A 28 2.25 -3.91 -24.65
N SER A 29 1.86 -4.42 -23.48
CA SER A 29 2.48 -5.53 -22.78
C SER A 29 2.51 -6.82 -23.62
N ARG A 30 1.40 -7.15 -24.28
CA ARG A 30 1.14 -8.42 -25.00
C ARG A 30 2.10 -8.76 -26.16
N GLN A 31 3.08 -7.91 -26.45
CA GLN A 31 4.02 -8.07 -27.57
C GLN A 31 5.31 -7.25 -27.37
N CYS A 32 5.83 -7.19 -26.13
CA CYS A 32 7.06 -6.45 -25.83
C CYS A 32 7.94 -7.08 -24.73
N ASP A 33 7.77 -8.37 -24.47
CA ASP A 33 8.53 -9.11 -23.45
C ASP A 33 9.98 -9.40 -23.87
N SER A 34 10.29 -9.23 -25.17
CA SER A 34 11.66 -9.33 -25.69
C SER A 34 12.39 -7.99 -25.65
N ILE A 35 13.57 -7.97 -25.02
CA ILE A 35 14.53 -6.86 -25.08
C ILE A 35 14.91 -6.52 -26.54
N LEU A 36 14.83 -7.49 -27.47
CA LEU A 36 15.06 -7.27 -28.89
C LEU A 36 13.92 -6.47 -29.55
N GLU A 37 12.68 -6.69 -29.14
CA GLU A 37 11.51 -5.95 -29.63
C GLU A 37 11.50 -4.52 -29.09
N ILE A 38 11.83 -4.34 -27.80
CA ILE A 38 12.04 -3.01 -27.21
C ILE A 38 13.11 -2.22 -27.99
N LYS A 39 14.22 -2.86 -28.37
CA LYS A 39 15.26 -2.24 -29.21
C LYS A 39 14.75 -1.88 -30.61
N ARG A 40 14.08 -2.82 -31.30
CA ARG A 40 13.48 -2.58 -32.63
C ARG A 40 12.46 -1.43 -32.61
N LEU A 41 11.60 -1.38 -31.59
CA LEU A 41 10.61 -0.33 -31.40
C LEU A 41 11.27 1.03 -31.15
N LYS A 42 12.33 1.08 -30.33
CA LYS A 42 13.12 2.31 -30.13
C LYS A 42 13.69 2.82 -31.45
N THR A 43 14.36 1.98 -32.25
CA THR A 43 14.91 2.38 -33.55
C THR A 43 13.83 2.83 -34.54
N PHE A 44 12.68 2.16 -34.57
CA PHE A 44 11.54 2.56 -35.42
C PHE A 44 10.95 3.92 -35.03
N LEU A 45 10.78 4.17 -33.73
CA LEU A 45 10.27 5.45 -33.21
C LEU A 45 11.26 6.59 -33.39
N ASP A 46 12.57 6.33 -33.22
CA ASP A 46 13.61 7.33 -33.43
C ASP A 46 13.64 7.82 -34.88
N ALA A 47 13.60 6.89 -35.84
CA ALA A 47 13.51 7.16 -37.27
C ALA A 47 12.19 7.84 -37.73
N LYS A 48 11.26 8.15 -36.81
CA LYS A 48 10.00 8.85 -37.09
C LYS A 48 9.76 10.09 -36.24
N PHE A 49 10.30 10.15 -35.03
CA PHE A 49 9.98 11.18 -34.03
C PHE A 49 11.20 11.73 -33.27
N THR A 50 12.42 11.29 -33.56
CA THR A 50 13.68 11.72 -32.93
C THR A 50 13.64 11.59 -31.40
N ILE A 51 13.86 10.38 -30.89
CA ILE A 51 13.68 10.05 -29.46
C ILE A 51 15.01 9.91 -28.73
N LYS A 52 15.07 10.43 -27.50
CA LYS A 52 16.26 10.26 -26.64
C LYS A 52 16.11 9.01 -25.78
N ASP A 53 16.90 7.97 -26.06
CA ASP A 53 17.01 6.83 -25.15
C ASP A 53 17.72 7.25 -23.85
N LEU A 54 17.00 7.16 -22.72
CA LEU A 54 17.54 7.44 -21.39
C LEU A 54 18.15 6.19 -20.72
N GLY A 55 18.18 5.07 -21.44
CA GLY A 55 18.73 3.80 -20.98
C GLY A 55 17.75 3.02 -20.09
N PRO A 56 18.23 2.30 -19.05
CA PRO A 56 17.34 1.60 -18.12
C PRO A 56 16.55 2.60 -17.28
N LEU A 57 15.24 2.36 -17.12
CA LEU A 57 14.33 3.26 -16.41
C LEU A 57 14.83 3.59 -14.99
N LYS A 58 15.23 4.84 -14.74
CA LYS A 58 15.69 5.34 -13.42
C LYS A 58 14.60 6.07 -12.63
N CYS A 59 13.67 6.74 -13.31
CA CYS A 59 12.55 7.45 -12.70
C CYS A 59 11.33 7.41 -13.63
N PHE A 60 10.13 7.25 -13.08
CA PHE A 60 8.86 7.30 -13.80
C PHE A 60 7.80 8.04 -12.97
N LEU A 61 7.24 9.13 -13.49
CA LEU A 61 6.23 9.98 -12.82
C LEU A 61 6.61 10.52 -11.42
N GLY A 62 7.87 10.38 -10.99
CA GLY A 62 8.32 10.72 -9.63
C GLY A 62 8.64 9.51 -8.74
N LEU A 63 8.41 8.29 -9.23
CA LEU A 63 8.91 7.03 -8.65
C LEU A 63 10.35 6.81 -9.12
N GLU A 64 11.31 6.80 -8.19
CA GLU A 64 12.70 6.40 -8.41
C GLU A 64 12.82 4.87 -8.43
N VAL A 65 13.65 4.34 -9.33
CA VAL A 65 13.78 2.90 -9.60
C VAL A 65 15.23 2.44 -9.39
N ALA A 66 15.53 1.96 -8.20
CA ALA A 66 16.80 1.32 -7.89
C ALA A 66 16.79 -0.16 -8.33
N ARG A 67 17.93 -0.67 -8.80
CA ARG A 67 18.11 -2.09 -9.14
C ARG A 67 19.37 -2.62 -8.44
N SER A 68 19.26 -3.82 -7.89
CA SER A 68 20.34 -4.52 -7.19
C SER A 68 20.49 -5.94 -7.78
N LYS A 69 21.43 -6.73 -7.24
CA LYS A 69 21.49 -8.18 -7.52
C LYS A 69 20.33 -8.97 -6.87
N THR A 70 19.60 -8.36 -5.93
CA THR A 70 18.49 -8.99 -5.18
C THR A 70 17.10 -8.64 -5.71
N GLY A 71 16.97 -7.61 -6.56
CA GLY A 71 15.70 -7.23 -7.17
C GLY A 71 15.63 -5.77 -7.63
N ILE A 72 14.41 -5.24 -7.64
CA ILE A 72 14.10 -3.84 -7.95
C ILE A 72 13.46 -3.21 -6.72
N SER A 73 13.89 -2.00 -6.36
CA SER A 73 13.31 -1.22 -5.27
C SER A 73 12.75 0.09 -5.82
N LEU A 74 11.51 0.41 -5.44
CA LEU A 74 10.84 1.67 -5.79
C LEU A 74 10.86 2.60 -4.58
N CYS A 75 11.18 3.87 -4.78
CA CYS A 75 11.09 4.89 -3.73
C CYS A 75 10.67 6.25 -4.31
N GLN A 76 10.35 7.20 -3.45
CA GLN A 76 9.97 8.57 -3.81
C GLN A 76 10.89 9.59 -3.12
N ARG A 77 12.19 9.28 -2.93
CA ARG A 77 13.09 10.02 -2.03
C ARG A 77 13.16 11.52 -2.34
N LYS A 78 13.28 11.91 -3.61
CA LYS A 78 13.28 13.33 -3.99
C LYS A 78 11.96 14.00 -3.59
N TYR A 79 10.82 13.41 -3.96
CA TYR A 79 9.50 13.95 -3.66
C TYR A 79 9.23 14.05 -2.15
N ILE A 80 9.74 13.08 -1.38
CA ILE A 80 9.75 13.08 0.09
C ILE A 80 10.56 14.27 0.65
N LEU A 81 11.76 14.53 0.11
CA LEU A 81 12.60 15.66 0.51
C LEU A 81 11.99 17.01 0.10
N ASP A 82 11.40 17.09 -1.10
CA ASP A 82 10.67 18.27 -1.57
C ASP A 82 9.48 18.58 -0.62
N ILE A 83 8.76 17.56 -0.12
CA ILE A 83 7.70 17.76 0.89
C ILE A 83 8.28 18.31 2.21
N LEU A 84 9.35 17.71 2.77
CA LEU A 84 9.95 18.22 4.02
C LEU A 84 10.46 19.67 3.88
N LYS A 85 10.99 20.03 2.71
CA LYS A 85 11.46 21.38 2.44
C LYS A 85 10.30 22.38 2.44
N ASP A 86 9.22 22.05 1.75
CA ASP A 86 8.04 22.92 1.62
C ASP A 86 7.26 23.08 2.94
N THR A 87 7.39 22.14 3.90
CA THR A 87 6.79 22.24 5.24
C THR A 87 7.78 22.67 6.34
N GLY A 88 9.02 23.03 6.01
CA GLY A 88 10.04 23.44 6.99
C GLY A 88 10.54 22.33 7.93
N LEU A 89 10.30 21.05 7.62
CA LEU A 89 10.67 19.88 8.43
C LEU A 89 12.01 19.24 8.00
N THR A 90 12.84 19.97 7.26
CA THR A 90 14.16 19.48 6.82
C THR A 90 15.10 19.36 8.01
N GLY A 91 15.58 18.15 8.30
CA GLY A 91 16.43 17.87 9.46
C GLY A 91 15.67 17.72 10.79
N SER A 92 14.32 17.70 10.77
CA SER A 92 13.53 17.27 11.93
C SER A 92 13.95 15.86 12.35
N LYS A 93 14.17 15.66 13.66
CA LYS A 93 14.45 14.33 14.21
C LYS A 93 13.26 13.41 13.88
N PRO A 94 13.49 12.20 13.34
CA PRO A 94 12.42 11.22 13.21
C PRO A 94 11.77 10.99 14.57
N ALA A 95 10.48 11.31 14.67
CA ALA A 95 9.68 10.87 15.80
C ALA A 95 9.43 9.34 15.69
N ALA A 96 8.83 8.77 16.75
CA ALA A 96 8.67 7.33 16.90
C ALA A 96 7.25 6.80 16.60
N PHE A 97 6.26 7.67 16.31
CA PHE A 97 5.04 7.26 15.59
C PHE A 97 4.16 8.38 15.00
N PRO A 98 3.48 8.13 13.85
CA PRO A 98 2.92 9.18 13.00
C PRO A 98 1.80 9.99 13.63
N MET A 99 1.09 9.42 14.61
CA MET A 99 -0.03 10.07 15.28
C MET A 99 -0.18 9.55 16.71
N GLU A 100 -0.72 10.39 17.60
CA GLU A 100 -0.84 10.10 19.02
C GLU A 100 -2.22 9.53 19.37
N SER A 101 -2.29 8.52 20.24
CA SER A 101 -3.47 7.67 20.37
C SER A 101 -4.66 8.29 21.13
N THR A 102 -4.41 9.32 21.92
CA THR A 102 -5.45 10.06 22.65
C THR A 102 -6.09 11.18 21.81
N LEU A 103 -5.55 11.48 20.63
CA LEU A 103 -5.97 12.60 19.80
C LEU A 103 -7.28 12.29 19.04
N LYS A 104 -8.42 12.53 19.70
CA LYS A 104 -9.75 12.43 19.10
C LYS A 104 -9.98 13.53 18.04
N LEU A 105 -9.52 13.28 16.81
CA LEU A 105 -9.81 14.14 15.65
C LEU A 105 -11.32 14.28 15.45
N SER A 106 -11.84 15.48 15.74
CA SER A 106 -13.26 15.78 15.82
C SER A 106 -13.70 16.64 14.63
N ALA A 107 -14.75 16.21 13.93
CA ALA A 107 -15.40 17.02 12.91
C ALA A 107 -16.20 18.21 13.50
N ASN A 108 -16.37 18.24 14.82
CA ASN A 108 -17.15 19.25 15.55
C ASN A 108 -16.26 20.26 16.28
N ASP A 109 -14.94 20.18 16.11
CA ASP A 109 -13.99 21.20 16.60
C ASP A 109 -14.22 22.52 15.82
N THR A 110 -14.22 23.65 16.53
CA THR A 110 -14.46 24.99 15.98
C THR A 110 -13.17 25.73 15.61
N ASN A 111 -12.00 25.18 15.98
CA ASN A 111 -10.69 25.77 15.71
C ASN A 111 -10.23 25.53 14.26
N PHE A 112 -10.95 26.11 13.29
CA PHE A 112 -10.71 25.90 11.86
C PHE A 112 -9.29 26.31 11.45
N TYR A 113 -8.68 25.50 10.58
CA TYR A 113 -7.33 25.80 10.07
C TYR A 113 -7.42 26.88 8.99
N GLU A 114 -6.60 27.93 9.12
CA GLU A 114 -6.69 29.17 8.34
C GLU A 114 -6.53 28.96 6.83
N ASP A 115 -5.70 28.00 6.39
CA ASP A 115 -5.55 27.64 4.97
C ASP A 115 -5.96 26.19 4.67
N PRO A 116 -7.26 25.94 4.41
CA PRO A 116 -7.72 24.65 3.92
C PRO A 116 -7.07 24.20 2.61
N SER A 117 -6.55 25.11 1.79
CA SER A 117 -5.93 24.78 0.49
C SER A 117 -4.53 24.19 0.68
N SER A 118 -3.70 24.75 1.56
CA SER A 118 -2.41 24.11 1.92
C SER A 118 -2.62 22.76 2.61
N TYR A 119 -3.64 22.62 3.48
CA TYR A 119 -4.01 21.31 4.03
C TYR A 119 -4.38 20.28 2.93
N ARG A 120 -5.31 20.65 2.02
CA ARG A 120 -5.72 19.78 0.91
C ARG A 120 -4.54 19.39 0.01
N ARG A 121 -3.67 20.35 -0.32
CA ARG A 121 -2.44 20.15 -1.10
C ARG A 121 -1.49 19.18 -0.40
N LEU A 122 -1.25 19.34 0.91
CA LEU A 122 -0.36 18.47 1.68
C LEU A 122 -0.90 17.03 1.74
N ILE A 123 -2.19 16.84 2.04
CA ILE A 123 -2.83 15.52 2.02
C ILE A 123 -2.78 14.89 0.63
N GLY A 124 -2.96 15.67 -0.45
CA GLY A 124 -2.79 15.19 -1.83
C GLY A 124 -1.38 14.65 -2.11
N ARG A 125 -0.34 15.31 -1.60
CA ARG A 125 1.06 14.84 -1.69
C ARG A 125 1.30 13.58 -0.86
N LEU A 126 0.75 13.52 0.35
CA LEU A 126 0.85 12.32 1.19
C LEU A 126 0.08 11.13 0.60
N LEU A 127 -1.06 11.34 -0.07
CA LEU A 127 -1.77 10.30 -0.81
C LEU A 127 -0.89 9.74 -1.94
N TYR A 128 -0.17 10.58 -2.67
CA TYR A 128 0.77 10.13 -3.70
C TYR A 128 1.99 9.38 -3.12
N LEU A 129 2.40 9.69 -1.88
CA LEU A 129 3.43 8.89 -1.17
C LEU A 129 2.97 7.46 -0.82
N THR A 130 1.68 7.21 -0.63
CA THR A 130 1.20 5.86 -0.26
C THR A 130 1.51 4.78 -1.31
N LEU A 131 1.92 5.17 -2.53
CA LEU A 131 2.40 4.31 -3.61
C LEU A 131 3.79 3.68 -3.36
N THR A 132 4.62 4.26 -2.49
CA THR A 132 5.86 3.60 -1.99
C THR A 132 5.95 3.54 -0.46
N ARG A 133 4.98 4.16 0.24
CA ARG A 133 4.84 4.15 1.70
C ARG A 133 3.48 3.56 2.13
N PRO A 134 3.26 2.24 1.96
CA PRO A 134 2.07 1.53 2.46
C PRO A 134 1.80 1.78 3.94
N ASP A 135 2.85 1.95 4.74
CA ASP A 135 2.83 2.19 6.19
C ASP A 135 2.18 3.53 6.58
N LEU A 136 2.12 4.50 5.66
CA LEU A 136 1.42 5.77 5.87
C LEU A 136 -0.06 5.71 5.48
N ALA A 137 -0.49 4.69 4.72
CA ALA A 137 -1.79 4.66 4.05
C ALA A 137 -2.98 4.79 5.01
N TYR A 138 -2.93 4.16 6.19
CA TYR A 138 -3.96 4.30 7.22
C TYR A 138 -4.10 5.75 7.69
N TYR A 139 -3.00 6.40 8.09
CA TYR A 139 -3.01 7.75 8.66
C TYR A 139 -3.47 8.79 7.65
N VAL A 140 -2.96 8.71 6.42
CA VAL A 140 -3.34 9.60 5.33
C VAL A 140 -4.83 9.44 5.00
N GLN A 141 -5.39 8.23 5.10
CA GLN A 141 -6.82 7.97 4.87
C GLN A 141 -7.73 8.28 6.08
N VAL A 142 -7.18 8.45 7.28
CA VAL A 142 -7.87 9.11 8.39
C VAL A 142 -7.93 10.63 8.14
N LEU A 143 -6.81 11.25 7.79
CA LEU A 143 -6.71 12.69 7.58
C LEU A 143 -7.46 13.21 6.33
N SER A 144 -7.57 12.38 5.27
CA SER A 144 -8.31 12.71 4.05
C SER A 144 -9.82 12.93 4.29
N GLN A 145 -10.37 12.41 5.39
CA GLN A 145 -11.79 12.61 5.75
C GLN A 145 -12.10 14.07 6.13
N PHE A 146 -11.09 14.88 6.43
CA PHE A 146 -11.25 16.28 6.89
C PHE A 146 -10.93 17.33 5.82
N LEU A 147 -10.72 16.92 4.56
CA LEU A 147 -10.40 17.81 3.43
C LEU A 147 -11.42 18.93 3.22
N ALA A 148 -12.70 18.70 3.52
CA ALA A 148 -13.75 19.70 3.37
C ALA A 148 -13.56 20.90 4.32
N LYS A 149 -13.37 20.62 5.62
CA LYS A 149 -13.29 21.62 6.70
C LYS A 149 -12.23 21.19 7.74
N PRO A 150 -10.94 21.44 7.48
CA PRO A 150 -9.87 21.10 8.42
C PRO A 150 -9.88 22.02 9.65
N VAL A 151 -9.33 21.51 10.75
CA VAL A 151 -9.10 22.24 12.02
C VAL A 151 -7.62 22.14 12.38
N VAL A 152 -7.14 23.01 13.27
CA VAL A 152 -5.70 23.08 13.61
C VAL A 152 -5.14 21.72 14.05
N SER A 153 -5.90 20.94 14.81
CA SER A 153 -5.52 19.58 15.23
C SER A 153 -5.38 18.59 14.06
N HIS A 154 -6.18 18.71 12.99
CA HIS A 154 -6.00 17.92 11.76
C HIS A 154 -4.69 18.28 11.06
N HIS A 155 -4.34 19.57 10.97
CA HIS A 155 -3.07 20.00 10.37
C HIS A 155 -1.86 19.57 11.20
N GLN A 156 -1.90 19.75 12.52
CA GLN A 156 -0.85 19.28 13.44
C GLN A 156 -0.63 17.76 13.34
N ALA A 157 -1.70 16.98 13.26
CA ALA A 157 -1.63 15.53 13.03
C ALA A 157 -1.00 15.19 11.67
N THR A 158 -1.26 15.99 10.63
CA THR A 158 -0.62 15.82 9.30
C THR A 158 0.87 16.13 9.31
N ILE A 159 1.26 17.22 9.98
CA ILE A 159 2.66 17.60 10.19
C ILE A 159 3.40 16.53 11.02
N ARG A 160 2.74 15.94 12.01
CA ARG A 160 3.29 14.80 12.77
C ARG A 160 3.52 13.58 11.88
N VAL A 161 2.53 13.17 11.08
CA VAL A 161 2.66 12.05 10.12
C VAL A 161 3.81 12.25 9.13
N LEU A 162 4.14 13.51 8.82
CA LEU A 162 5.24 13.86 7.91
C LEU A 162 6.61 13.93 8.62
N SER A 163 6.67 14.43 9.85
CA SER A 163 7.89 14.51 10.69
C SER A 163 8.37 13.14 11.20
N ASP A 164 7.62 12.08 10.93
CA ASP A 164 7.69 10.82 11.65
C ASP A 164 7.93 9.65 10.69
N TRP A 165 9.18 9.19 10.64
CA TRP A 165 9.62 8.08 9.79
C TRP A 165 10.07 6.85 10.62
N ALA A 166 9.43 6.59 11.76
CA ALA A 166 9.45 5.34 12.54
C ALA A 166 8.13 5.20 13.36
N GLY A 167 7.54 4.00 13.56
CA GLY A 167 6.15 3.82 14.07
C GLY A 167 5.98 3.02 15.38
N CYS A 168 4.77 2.85 15.97
CA CYS A 168 3.37 3.16 15.57
C CYS A 168 2.41 3.19 16.82
N VAL A 169 1.20 3.79 16.74
CA VAL A 169 -0.10 3.63 17.54
C VAL A 169 -1.18 4.66 17.04
N ASP A 170 -2.40 4.85 17.61
CA ASP A 170 -3.64 4.00 17.67
C ASP A 170 -4.95 4.85 17.76
N THR A 171 -5.96 4.65 16.89
CA THR A 171 -7.36 5.09 17.13
C THR A 171 -8.39 4.14 16.49
N ARG A 172 -9.58 4.00 17.12
CA ARG A 172 -10.62 3.02 16.69
C ARG A 172 -11.72 3.60 15.79
N ARG A 173 -11.67 3.30 14.49
CA ARG A 173 -12.84 3.21 13.58
C ARG A 173 -12.60 2.09 12.57
N ASN A 174 -13.65 1.42 12.11
CA ASN A 174 -13.53 0.26 11.22
C ASN A 174 -13.01 0.68 9.82
N VAL A 175 -11.73 0.45 9.59
CA VAL A 175 -11.05 0.61 8.30
C VAL A 175 -10.86 -0.79 7.71
N THR A 176 -11.24 -0.96 6.45
CA THR A 176 -10.93 -2.17 5.67
C THR A 176 -9.64 -2.00 4.91
N GLY A 177 -8.84 -3.06 4.84
CA GLY A 177 -7.60 -3.06 4.08
C GLY A 177 -7.26 -4.44 3.56
N PHE A 178 -6.29 -4.48 2.66
CA PHE A 178 -5.72 -5.72 2.15
C PHE A 178 -4.25 -5.53 1.80
N ALA A 179 -3.53 -6.65 1.68
CA ALA A 179 -2.16 -6.73 1.20
C ALA A 179 -2.04 -7.96 0.30
N ILE A 180 -1.65 -7.76 -0.96
CA ILE A 180 -1.52 -8.82 -1.96
C ILE A 180 -0.05 -8.93 -2.37
N PHE A 181 0.46 -10.16 -2.31
CA PHE A 181 1.85 -10.49 -2.58
C PHE A 181 1.98 -11.36 -3.83
N LEU A 182 3.06 -11.16 -4.57
CA LEU A 182 3.54 -12.07 -5.62
C LEU A 182 4.90 -12.60 -5.20
N GLY A 183 4.94 -13.86 -4.75
CA GLY A 183 6.07 -14.39 -4.00
C GLY A 183 6.31 -13.56 -2.73
N ASN A 184 7.55 -13.11 -2.52
CA ASN A 184 7.93 -12.29 -1.36
C ASN A 184 7.78 -10.77 -1.58
N SER A 185 7.11 -10.34 -2.67
CA SER A 185 6.96 -8.92 -3.03
C SER A 185 5.52 -8.47 -2.79
N LEU A 186 5.33 -7.42 -1.98
CA LEU A 186 4.05 -6.73 -1.85
C LEU A 186 3.77 -5.94 -3.14
N ILE A 187 2.67 -6.24 -3.84
CA ILE A 187 2.37 -5.67 -5.18
C ILE A 187 1.08 -4.83 -5.25
N SER A 188 0.11 -5.06 -4.37
CA SER A 188 -1.06 -4.19 -4.21
C SER A 188 -1.48 -4.18 -2.75
N TRP A 189 -1.93 -3.03 -2.26
CA TRP A 189 -2.39 -2.84 -0.89
C TRP A 189 -3.47 -1.75 -0.84
N LYS A 190 -4.25 -1.77 0.23
CA LYS A 190 -5.30 -0.77 0.45
C LYS A 190 -5.51 -0.54 1.94
N SER A 191 -5.76 0.72 2.27
CA SER A 191 -6.42 1.12 3.51
C SER A 191 -7.57 2.03 3.12
N ASN A 192 -8.81 1.66 3.46
CA ASN A 192 -9.97 2.51 3.23
C ASN A 192 -11.09 2.26 4.24
N LYS A 193 -11.70 3.34 4.71
CA LYS A 193 -12.95 3.30 5.47
C LYS A 193 -14.06 2.73 4.58
N GLN A 194 -14.90 1.86 5.13
CA GLN A 194 -16.06 1.35 4.40
C GLN A 194 -17.05 2.49 4.12
N VAL A 195 -17.61 2.53 2.90
CA VAL A 195 -18.67 3.46 2.52
C VAL A 195 -20.01 3.03 3.16
N THR A 196 -20.26 1.73 3.23
CA THR A 196 -21.42 1.12 3.89
C THR A 196 -21.09 0.77 5.34
N VAL A 197 -21.99 1.09 6.28
CA VAL A 197 -21.84 0.71 7.69
C VAL A 197 -22.14 -0.77 7.87
N SER A 198 -21.12 -1.60 8.07
CA SER A 198 -21.27 -3.01 8.43
C SER A 198 -21.89 -3.17 9.82
N ARG A 199 -22.83 -4.11 9.97
CA ARG A 199 -23.53 -4.36 11.25
C ARG A 199 -22.80 -5.32 12.19
N SER A 200 -21.71 -5.93 11.74
CA SER A 200 -20.85 -6.82 12.54
C SER A 200 -19.41 -6.82 12.01
N SER A 201 -18.46 -7.30 12.82
CA SER A 201 -17.07 -7.55 12.37
C SER A 201 -16.99 -8.62 11.28
N ALA A 202 -17.83 -9.66 11.36
CA ALA A 202 -17.94 -10.70 10.33
C ALA A 202 -18.38 -10.11 8.98
N GLU A 203 -19.37 -9.21 8.96
CA GLU A 203 -19.78 -8.50 7.74
C GLU A 203 -18.65 -7.59 7.22
N ALA A 204 -17.92 -6.91 8.13
CA ALA A 204 -16.85 -6.00 7.73
C ALA A 204 -15.69 -6.73 7.04
N GLU A 205 -15.24 -7.86 7.61
CA GLU A 205 -14.24 -8.75 7.02
C GLU A 205 -14.73 -9.42 5.74
N TYR A 206 -16.02 -9.73 5.64
CA TYR A 206 -16.61 -10.28 4.41
C TYR A 206 -16.52 -9.31 3.23
N ARG A 207 -16.83 -8.04 3.46
CA ARG A 207 -16.65 -6.97 2.46
C ARG A 207 -15.18 -6.75 2.09
N ALA A 208 -14.25 -6.95 3.05
CA ALA A 208 -12.81 -6.91 2.77
C ALA A 208 -12.40 -8.07 1.84
N LEU A 209 -12.86 -9.30 2.11
CA LEU A 209 -12.64 -10.48 1.26
C LEU A 209 -13.19 -10.27 -0.16
N ALA A 210 -14.39 -9.70 -0.30
CA ALA A 210 -14.98 -9.40 -1.61
C ALA A 210 -14.15 -8.37 -2.40
N THR A 211 -13.78 -7.26 -1.74
CA THR A 211 -12.91 -6.23 -2.33
C THR A 211 -11.55 -6.79 -2.75
N THR A 212 -10.96 -7.66 -1.93
CA THR A 212 -9.68 -8.32 -2.21
C THR A 212 -9.80 -9.33 -3.35
N THR A 213 -10.95 -10.01 -3.46
CA THR A 213 -11.24 -10.95 -4.56
C THR A 213 -11.34 -10.23 -5.90
N CYS A 214 -11.96 -9.04 -5.95
CA CYS A 214 -11.93 -8.17 -7.14
C CYS A 214 -10.50 -7.76 -7.53
N GLU A 215 -9.69 -7.36 -6.56
CA GLU A 215 -8.30 -6.94 -6.81
C GLU A 215 -7.44 -8.11 -7.30
N ILE A 216 -7.56 -9.29 -6.69
CA ILE A 216 -6.91 -10.54 -7.16
C ILE A 216 -7.34 -10.87 -8.59
N GLN A 217 -8.65 -10.82 -8.88
CA GLN A 217 -9.16 -11.09 -10.23
C GLN A 217 -8.61 -10.10 -11.27
N TRP A 218 -8.47 -8.83 -10.92
CA TRP A 218 -7.85 -7.82 -11.77
C TRP A 218 -6.35 -8.06 -11.97
N LEU A 219 -5.61 -8.38 -10.91
CA LEU A 219 -4.18 -8.71 -10.98
C LEU A 219 -3.93 -9.96 -11.84
N LEU A 220 -4.79 -10.98 -11.76
CA LEU A 220 -4.68 -12.17 -12.62
C LEU A 220 -4.90 -11.83 -14.10
N TYR A 221 -5.84 -10.93 -14.44
CA TYR A 221 -5.97 -10.42 -15.81
C TYR A 221 -4.75 -9.59 -16.24
N ALA A 222 -4.17 -8.78 -15.34
CA ALA A 222 -2.96 -8.00 -15.63
C ALA A 222 -1.73 -8.91 -15.87
N LEU A 223 -1.59 -10.00 -15.11
CA LEU A 223 -0.57 -11.02 -15.34
C LEU A 223 -0.79 -11.76 -16.67
N GLN A 224 -2.04 -12.08 -17.02
CA GLN A 224 -2.38 -12.66 -18.32
C GLN A 224 -2.09 -11.70 -19.49
N ASP A 225 -2.31 -10.40 -19.31
CA ASP A 225 -1.94 -9.35 -20.27
C ASP A 225 -0.41 -9.15 -20.40
N LEU A 226 0.40 -9.80 -19.55
CA LEU A 226 1.88 -9.85 -19.55
C LEU A 226 2.41 -11.26 -19.91
N ASP A 227 1.58 -12.17 -20.42
CA ASP A 227 1.84 -13.63 -20.61
C ASP A 227 2.41 -14.38 -19.38
N ILE A 228 2.24 -13.82 -18.17
CA ILE A 228 2.67 -14.46 -16.92
C ILE A 228 1.63 -15.51 -16.52
N LYS A 229 1.93 -16.76 -16.85
CA LYS A 229 1.08 -17.93 -16.59
C LYS A 229 0.98 -18.22 -15.08
N HIS A 230 -0.17 -17.86 -14.49
CA HIS A 230 -0.51 -18.23 -13.11
C HIS A 230 -1.50 -19.40 -13.11
N SER A 231 -0.99 -20.63 -12.96
CA SER A 231 -1.79 -21.88 -12.99
C SER A 231 -2.29 -22.35 -11.62
N GLN A 232 -2.03 -21.57 -10.56
CA GLN A 232 -2.43 -21.88 -9.19
C GLN A 232 -3.60 -20.99 -8.74
N SER A 233 -4.31 -21.42 -7.69
CA SER A 233 -5.31 -20.57 -7.03
C SER A 233 -4.62 -19.56 -6.12
N ALA A 234 -5.04 -18.29 -6.17
CA ALA A 234 -4.53 -17.28 -5.25
C ALA A 234 -4.95 -17.58 -3.80
N LEU A 235 -3.99 -17.53 -2.87
CA LEU A 235 -4.21 -17.85 -1.46
C LEU A 235 -4.70 -16.60 -0.71
N LEU A 236 -5.92 -16.64 -0.18
CA LEU A 236 -6.58 -15.51 0.48
C LEU A 236 -6.75 -15.80 1.98
N TYR A 237 -6.06 -15.02 2.82
CA TYR A 237 -5.99 -15.26 4.27
C TYR A 237 -6.91 -14.31 5.06
N THR A 238 -7.63 -14.86 6.03
CA THR A 238 -8.43 -14.09 7.01
C THR A 238 -8.33 -14.73 8.40
N ASP A 239 -8.42 -13.94 9.46
CA ASP A 239 -8.52 -14.40 10.84
C ASP A 239 -9.97 -14.56 11.31
N ASN A 240 -10.93 -14.06 10.54
CA ASN A 240 -12.35 -14.10 10.89
C ASN A 240 -13.01 -15.41 10.42
N LYS A 241 -13.04 -16.40 11.31
CA LYS A 241 -13.71 -17.70 11.10
C LYS A 241 -15.18 -17.57 10.67
N SER A 242 -15.89 -16.54 11.13
CA SER A 242 -17.29 -16.32 10.77
C SER A 242 -17.42 -15.84 9.32
N ALA A 243 -16.59 -14.87 8.89
CA ALA A 243 -16.54 -14.42 7.50
C ALA A 243 -16.13 -15.56 6.55
N MET A 244 -15.16 -16.40 6.97
CA MET A 244 -14.78 -17.62 6.25
C MET A 244 -15.94 -18.61 6.10
N SER A 245 -16.69 -18.88 7.18
CA SER A 245 -17.84 -19.80 7.14
C SER A 245 -18.94 -19.31 6.18
N ILE A 246 -19.20 -17.99 6.14
CA ILE A 246 -20.16 -17.39 5.20
C ILE A 246 -19.69 -17.54 3.73
N ALA A 247 -18.38 -17.52 3.49
CA ALA A 247 -17.78 -17.69 2.16
C ALA A 247 -17.85 -19.14 1.66
N THR A 248 -17.59 -20.11 2.53
CA THR A 248 -17.54 -21.54 2.15
C THR A 248 -18.89 -22.24 2.23
N ASN A 249 -19.82 -21.78 3.06
CA ASN A 249 -21.14 -22.40 3.20
C ASN A 249 -22.05 -22.06 2.01
N LEU A 250 -22.34 -23.06 1.17
CA LEU A 250 -23.21 -22.95 0.00
C LEU A 250 -24.70 -22.83 0.35
N VAL A 251 -25.12 -23.30 1.53
CA VAL A 251 -26.53 -23.58 1.87
C VAL A 251 -27.20 -22.41 2.62
N GLN A 252 -26.44 -21.45 3.16
CA GLN A 252 -27.04 -20.28 3.81
C GLN A 252 -27.52 -19.24 2.79
N HIS A 253 -28.83 -18.99 2.82
CA HIS A 253 -29.57 -18.01 2.02
C HIS A 253 -30.21 -16.89 2.90
N GLU A 254 -30.71 -15.85 2.21
CA GLU A 254 -31.64 -14.80 2.63
C GLU A 254 -31.26 -13.77 3.72
N ARG A 255 -30.55 -14.12 4.81
CA ARG A 255 -30.45 -13.21 5.98
C ARG A 255 -29.57 -11.96 5.83
N THR A 256 -28.85 -11.80 4.72
CA THR A 256 -27.96 -10.65 4.48
C THR A 256 -28.06 -10.09 3.05
N LYS A 257 -29.27 -9.66 2.65
CA LYS A 257 -29.55 -9.02 1.33
C LYS A 257 -28.53 -7.92 0.96
N HIS A 258 -27.99 -7.21 1.95
CA HIS A 258 -27.03 -6.10 1.82
C HIS A 258 -25.55 -6.51 1.58
N ILE A 259 -25.26 -7.81 1.44
CA ILE A 259 -23.97 -8.35 0.95
C ILE A 259 -24.17 -9.46 -0.11
N GLN A 260 -25.38 -9.63 -0.65
CA GLN A 260 -25.69 -10.79 -1.50
C GLN A 260 -24.85 -10.86 -2.79
N ILE A 261 -24.47 -9.70 -3.36
CA ILE A 261 -23.58 -9.61 -4.53
C ILE A 261 -22.16 -10.07 -4.16
N ASP A 262 -21.63 -9.60 -3.02
CA ASP A 262 -20.34 -10.02 -2.46
C ASP A 262 -20.31 -11.55 -2.23
N CYS A 263 -21.42 -12.13 -1.73
CA CYS A 263 -21.56 -13.57 -1.54
C CYS A 263 -21.47 -14.37 -2.84
N HIS A 264 -22.19 -13.94 -3.89
CA HIS A 264 -22.15 -14.62 -5.18
C HIS A 264 -20.75 -14.52 -5.81
N LEU A 265 -20.12 -13.35 -5.77
CA LEU A 265 -18.76 -13.14 -6.27
C LEU A 265 -17.74 -14.08 -5.60
N ILE A 266 -17.68 -14.11 -4.26
CA ILE A 266 -16.68 -14.94 -3.55
C ILE A 266 -16.94 -16.43 -3.83
N ARG A 267 -18.21 -16.87 -3.81
CA ARG A 267 -18.58 -18.28 -4.08
C ARG A 267 -18.24 -18.69 -5.51
N GLU A 268 -18.50 -17.83 -6.51
CA GLU A 268 -18.11 -18.05 -7.91
C GLU A 268 -16.59 -18.23 -8.04
N LYS A 269 -15.79 -17.35 -7.41
CA LYS A 269 -14.32 -17.38 -7.53
C LYS A 269 -13.66 -18.52 -6.74
N LEU A 270 -14.32 -19.02 -5.68
CA LEU A 270 -13.96 -20.28 -5.03
C LEU A 270 -14.27 -21.48 -5.94
N GLN A 271 -15.46 -21.55 -6.55
CA GLN A 271 -15.86 -22.64 -7.46
C GLN A 271 -14.98 -22.69 -8.73
N GLN A 272 -14.66 -21.55 -9.32
CA GLN A 272 -13.73 -21.42 -10.44
C GLN A 272 -12.26 -21.66 -10.05
N HIS A 273 -11.96 -21.99 -8.79
CA HIS A 273 -10.61 -22.21 -8.27
C HIS A 273 -9.64 -21.01 -8.46
N VAL A 274 -10.18 -19.80 -8.64
CA VAL A 274 -9.41 -18.55 -8.78
C VAL A 274 -8.79 -18.17 -7.44
N ILE A 275 -9.52 -18.36 -6.34
CA ILE A 275 -9.07 -18.15 -4.97
C ILE A 275 -9.22 -19.40 -4.11
N LYS A 276 -8.43 -19.50 -3.03
CA LYS A 276 -8.63 -20.45 -1.92
C LYS A 276 -8.51 -19.71 -0.59
N LEU A 277 -9.55 -19.81 0.25
CA LEU A 277 -9.57 -19.18 1.57
C LEU A 277 -8.81 -20.02 2.62
N PHE A 278 -7.98 -19.36 3.43
CA PHE A 278 -7.28 -19.98 4.56
C PHE A 278 -7.38 -19.15 5.84
N HIS A 279 -7.53 -19.82 6.99
CA HIS A 279 -7.59 -19.16 8.29
C HIS A 279 -6.18 -18.90 8.84
N ILE A 280 -5.89 -17.66 9.21
CA ILE A 280 -4.64 -17.26 9.87
C ILE A 280 -4.92 -16.70 11.28
N PRO A 281 -4.15 -17.03 12.33
CA PRO A 281 -4.33 -16.37 13.63
C PRO A 281 -4.02 -14.87 13.55
N SER A 282 -4.86 -14.01 14.15
CA SER A 282 -4.74 -12.54 14.07
C SER A 282 -3.34 -12.00 14.39
N ARG A 283 -2.59 -12.64 15.31
CA ARG A 283 -1.19 -12.28 15.64
C ARG A 283 -0.18 -12.41 14.47
N LEU A 284 -0.59 -13.00 13.35
CA LEU A 284 0.18 -13.14 12.12
C LEU A 284 -0.44 -12.37 10.94
N GLN A 285 -1.55 -11.65 11.15
CA GLN A 285 -2.27 -10.94 10.11
C GLN A 285 -1.48 -9.68 9.70
N LEU A 286 -0.74 -9.76 8.58
CA LEU A 286 0.06 -8.64 8.08
C LEU A 286 -0.79 -7.42 7.72
N ILE A 287 -2.06 -7.62 7.37
CA ILE A 287 -3.01 -6.55 7.02
C ILE A 287 -3.21 -5.56 8.17
N ASP A 288 -2.92 -5.95 9.42
CA ASP A 288 -3.07 -5.12 10.62
C ASP A 288 -2.58 -3.67 10.45
N ILE A 289 -1.39 -3.47 9.88
CA ILE A 289 -0.76 -2.15 9.65
C ILE A 289 -1.62 -1.19 8.80
N PHE A 290 -2.53 -1.74 7.98
CA PHE A 290 -3.44 -0.97 7.12
C PHE A 290 -4.81 -0.69 7.75
N ILE A 291 -5.19 -1.38 8.82
CA ILE A 291 -6.55 -1.34 9.38
C ILE A 291 -6.62 -0.81 10.81
N LYS A 292 -5.51 -0.90 11.56
CA LYS A 292 -5.36 -0.34 12.91
C LYS A 292 -3.90 0.08 13.10
N PRO A 293 -3.61 1.16 13.83
CA PRO A 293 -2.23 1.42 14.18
C PRO A 293 -1.76 0.37 15.20
N LEU A 294 -0.57 -0.15 14.95
CA LEU A 294 0.09 -1.17 15.75
C LEU A 294 0.98 -0.54 16.82
N GLY A 295 1.42 -1.29 17.83
CA GLY A 295 2.56 -0.85 18.65
C GLY A 295 3.88 -0.93 17.85
N SER A 296 4.92 -0.22 18.28
CA SER A 296 6.22 -0.16 17.57
C SER A 296 6.81 -1.55 17.25
N LEU A 297 6.84 -2.47 18.21
CA LEU A 297 7.35 -3.84 18.01
C LEU A 297 6.54 -4.61 16.94
N PRO A 298 5.20 -4.75 17.03
CA PRO A 298 4.39 -5.30 15.94
C PRO A 298 4.54 -4.58 14.59
N PHE A 299 4.67 -3.25 14.58
CA PHE A 299 4.82 -2.44 13.38
C PHE A 299 6.11 -2.77 12.62
N HIS A 300 7.27 -2.72 13.29
CA HIS A 300 8.56 -3.06 12.66
C HIS A 300 8.63 -4.53 12.23
N HIS A 301 8.08 -5.46 13.02
CA HIS A 301 7.97 -6.87 12.65
C HIS A 301 7.10 -7.09 11.38
N THR A 302 5.99 -6.36 11.25
CA THR A 302 5.12 -6.42 10.07
C THR A 302 5.75 -5.75 8.85
N LEU A 303 6.38 -4.57 9.01
CA LEU A 303 7.16 -3.91 7.94
C LEU A 303 8.21 -4.84 7.32
N HIS A 304 9.00 -5.51 8.16
CA HIS A 304 10.03 -6.45 7.70
C HIS A 304 9.41 -7.62 6.93
N LYS A 305 8.24 -8.12 7.34
CA LYS A 305 7.51 -9.18 6.63
C LYS A 305 6.84 -8.69 5.34
N MET A 306 6.67 -7.39 5.15
CA MET A 306 6.25 -6.77 3.88
C MET A 306 7.43 -6.48 2.93
N ASN A 307 8.66 -6.81 3.32
CA ASN A 307 9.88 -6.52 2.56
C ASN A 307 10.09 -5.01 2.28
N ILE A 308 9.57 -4.15 3.16
CA ILE A 308 9.71 -2.69 3.09
C ILE A 308 11.08 -2.33 3.67
N ILE A 309 12.02 -1.94 2.80
CA ILE A 309 13.41 -1.66 3.16
C ILE A 309 13.80 -0.20 2.88
N ASN A 310 14.54 0.42 3.82
CA ASN A 310 15.13 1.74 3.59
C ASN A 310 16.51 1.58 2.94
N ILE A 311 16.58 1.73 1.62
CA ILE A 311 17.80 1.60 0.83
C ILE A 311 18.79 2.78 0.99
N HIS A 312 18.47 3.78 1.81
CA HIS A 312 19.24 5.03 1.96
C HIS A 312 19.85 5.21 3.36
N VAL A 313 19.92 4.17 4.19
CA VAL A 313 20.38 4.25 5.60
C VAL A 313 21.88 4.55 5.74
N HIS A 314 22.69 4.33 4.70
CA HIS A 314 24.12 4.67 4.74
C HIS A 314 24.40 6.07 4.19
N LEU A 315 24.53 7.05 5.10
CA LEU A 315 25.53 8.12 5.00
C LEU A 315 25.70 8.98 6.28
N GLU A 316 24.93 8.77 7.35
CA GLU A 316 25.17 9.40 8.66
C GLU A 316 25.38 8.36 9.78
N GLY A 317 26.62 8.29 10.29
CA GLY A 317 26.93 7.90 11.67
C GLY A 317 26.51 6.51 12.20
N GLY A 318 27.25 5.45 11.83
CA GLY A 318 27.41 4.27 12.70
C GLY A 318 26.50 3.06 12.42
N CYS A 319 27.05 2.06 11.75
CA CYS A 319 26.41 0.74 11.62
C CYS A 319 26.53 -0.06 12.92
N TRP A 320 25.40 -0.27 13.60
CA TRP A 320 25.25 -1.34 14.59
C TRP A 320 24.36 -2.42 13.97
N SER A 321 24.88 -3.64 13.80
CA SER A 321 24.04 -4.76 13.40
C SER A 321 23.04 -5.06 14.52
N ILE A 322 21.81 -5.46 14.19
CA ILE A 322 20.80 -5.80 15.21
C ILE A 322 21.29 -6.94 16.10
N THR A 323 22.12 -7.87 15.57
CA THR A 323 22.86 -8.87 16.33
C THR A 323 23.70 -8.24 17.44
N SER A 324 24.58 -7.29 17.10
CA SER A 324 25.44 -6.59 18.08
C SER A 324 24.64 -5.80 19.12
N HIS A 325 23.44 -5.32 18.78
CA HIS A 325 22.57 -4.63 19.72
C HIS A 325 21.88 -5.60 20.69
N ILE A 326 21.45 -6.77 20.23
CA ILE A 326 20.90 -7.83 21.09
C ILE A 326 21.98 -8.37 22.03
N GLU A 327 23.16 -8.68 21.50
CA GLU A 327 24.34 -9.08 22.28
C GLU A 327 24.72 -8.02 23.33
N SER A 328 24.68 -6.73 22.97
CA SER A 328 24.87 -5.60 23.89
C SER A 328 23.84 -5.58 25.03
N MET A 329 22.56 -5.80 24.71
CA MET A 329 21.47 -5.85 25.71
C MET A 329 21.57 -7.07 26.63
N GLU A 330 21.94 -8.24 26.11
CA GLU A 330 22.15 -9.44 26.91
C GLU A 330 23.40 -9.33 27.78
N LEU A 331 24.49 -8.76 27.28
CA LEU A 331 25.70 -8.48 28.05
C LEU A 331 25.44 -7.46 29.18
N LYS A 332 24.61 -6.43 28.93
CA LYS A 332 24.15 -5.51 29.98
C LYS A 332 23.33 -6.24 31.05
N ARG A 333 22.31 -7.00 30.65
CA ARG A 333 21.47 -7.78 31.60
C ARG A 333 22.28 -8.79 32.40
N LYS A 334 23.29 -9.41 31.80
CA LYS A 334 24.20 -10.34 32.50
C LYS A 334 25.09 -9.61 33.51
N LYS A 335 25.62 -8.43 33.16
CA LYS A 335 26.38 -7.57 34.09
C LYS A 335 25.50 -7.01 35.22
N GLU A 336 24.23 -6.70 34.96
CA GLU A 336 23.29 -6.24 35.98
C GLU A 336 22.94 -7.36 36.98
N ARG A 337 22.70 -8.60 36.51
CA ARG A 337 22.49 -9.76 37.39
C ARG A 337 23.68 -10.04 38.29
N LEU A 338 24.89 -10.14 37.72
CA LEU A 338 26.13 -10.34 38.50
C LEU A 338 26.36 -9.24 39.55
N LYS A 339 25.90 -8.01 39.30
CA LYS A 339 26.02 -6.85 40.21
C LYS A 339 24.87 -6.75 41.23
N ILE A 340 23.88 -7.62 41.14
CA ILE A 340 22.83 -7.85 42.14
C ILE A 340 23.22 -9.05 43.00
N GLU A 341 23.67 -10.13 42.37
CA GLU A 341 24.22 -11.34 43.01
C GLU A 341 25.38 -10.97 43.95
N SER A 342 26.39 -10.23 43.46
CA SER A 342 27.51 -9.75 44.30
C SER A 342 27.12 -8.81 45.45
N LYS A 343 25.89 -8.27 45.46
CA LYS A 343 25.35 -7.40 46.52
C LYS A 343 24.45 -8.13 47.51
N LEU A 344 24.14 -9.39 47.25
CA LEU A 344 23.51 -10.31 48.18
C LEU A 344 24.58 -11.04 48.98
N ASP A 345 25.67 -11.46 48.33
CA ASP A 345 26.81 -12.12 48.99
C ASP A 345 27.58 -11.17 49.95
N GLU A 346 27.61 -9.86 49.68
CA GLU A 346 28.11 -8.83 50.62
C GLU A 346 27.19 -8.57 51.84
N LYS A 347 26.10 -9.34 51.99
CA LYS A 347 25.07 -9.15 53.02
C LYS A 347 24.64 -10.41 53.78
N SER A 348 25.40 -11.50 53.65
CA SER A 348 25.30 -12.71 54.49
C SER A 348 26.56 -12.87 55.35
#